data_AF-A0A957KVC4-F1
#
_entry.id   AF-A0A957KVC4-F1
#
_cell.length_a   1.000
_cell.length_b   1.000
_cell.length_c   1.000
_cell.angle_alpha   90.00
_cell.angle_beta   90.00
_cell.angle_gamma   90.00
#
_symmetry.space_group_name_H-M   'P 1'
#
loop_
_entity.id
_entity.type
_entity.pdbx_description
1 polymer ?
#
loop_
_entity_poly.entity_id
_entity_poly.type
_entity_poly.pdbx_seq_one_letter_code
_entity_poly.pdbx_strand_id
1 'polypeptide(L)'
;RFLQARDLPDGNLYKMNGGTGDVQNLGFGQPADRSDLDAFMATYTWGNPGDAWWQSTFDLAGYYRFHAVLQAVHHYDVNEGKNYFYFRDPTSGKWSIWPWDTDLTWADTFAGDGNEPFRDRVLAKPLFYRDYLNSLREIRDLLFNPEQLNLLVDEVAATINTPVDGLAMVDADRAMWDYNPILTSRYVSEERTRWGKFYADVPTRDFAGMVQYMKSWAAGRAAWIDGLILTDRAMPNTPTLQYSGPAGYPADQLVFAPSAYSDPQGPATFAAIQWRAANVAWPGLPGYVAGQPNRYEMESAWTSPELTQFTSSFTLPQGVCLPGATCRVRVRMKDDSGRW
;
A
#
# COMPACT_ATOMS: atom_id res chain seq x y z
N ARG A 1 9.30 -12.89 -18.46
CA ARG A 1 9.95 -11.55 -18.51
C ARG A 1 9.66 -10.70 -17.27
N PHE A 2 8.40 -10.53 -16.84
CA PHE A 2 8.06 -9.75 -15.63
C PHE A 2 8.66 -10.32 -14.33
N LEU A 3 8.47 -11.62 -14.06
CA LEU A 3 8.93 -12.28 -12.83
C LEU A 3 10.45 -12.22 -12.70
N GLN A 4 11.15 -12.63 -13.75
CA GLN A 4 12.61 -12.57 -13.82
C GLN A 4 13.18 -11.15 -13.59
N ALA A 5 12.55 -10.10 -14.13
CA ALA A 5 13.00 -8.72 -13.94
C ALA A 5 12.83 -8.19 -12.51
N ARG A 6 12.16 -8.95 -11.63
CA ARG A 6 11.91 -8.63 -10.22
C ARG A 6 12.52 -9.68 -9.29
N ASP A 7 13.39 -10.54 -9.81
CA ASP A 7 14.00 -11.66 -9.09
C ASP A 7 12.96 -12.56 -8.40
N LEU A 8 11.76 -12.67 -8.99
CA LEU A 8 10.71 -13.55 -8.51
C LEU A 8 10.88 -14.96 -9.10
N PRO A 9 10.50 -16.01 -8.34
CA PRO A 9 10.51 -17.38 -8.85
C PRO A 9 9.66 -17.56 -10.11
N ASP A 10 10.06 -18.48 -10.99
CA ASP A 10 9.35 -18.80 -12.24
C ASP A 10 8.10 -19.65 -11.97
N GLY A 11 7.05 -18.99 -11.47
CA GLY A 11 5.77 -19.60 -11.10
C GLY A 11 4.66 -19.40 -12.11
N ASN A 12 3.54 -20.08 -11.88
CA ASN A 12 2.33 -19.86 -12.68
C ASN A 12 1.67 -18.53 -12.29
N LEU A 13 1.33 -17.73 -13.29
CA LEU A 13 0.65 -16.43 -13.14
C LEU A 13 -0.60 -16.41 -13.99
N TYR A 14 -1.75 -16.12 -13.38
CA TYR A 14 -3.06 -16.12 -14.04
C TYR A 14 -3.70 -14.75 -13.96
N LYS A 15 -4.10 -14.19 -15.09
CA LYS A 15 -4.97 -13.01 -15.14
C LYS A 15 -6.38 -13.45 -14.82
N MET A 16 -6.95 -12.96 -13.72
CA MET A 16 -8.27 -13.40 -13.28
C MET A 16 -9.38 -12.59 -13.95
N ASN A 17 -10.43 -13.29 -14.36
CA ASN A 17 -11.66 -12.69 -14.90
C ASN A 17 -12.83 -13.67 -14.72
N GLY A 18 -13.97 -13.20 -14.19
CA GLY A 18 -15.22 -13.96 -14.14
C GLY A 18 -15.11 -15.28 -13.36
N GLY A 19 -14.23 -15.36 -12.37
CA GLY A 19 -14.01 -16.58 -11.58
C GLY A 19 -13.19 -17.67 -12.30
N THR A 20 -12.47 -17.30 -13.37
CA THR A 20 -11.45 -18.15 -14.00
C THR A 20 -10.16 -17.36 -14.24
N GLY A 21 -9.13 -18.02 -14.78
CA GLY A 21 -7.82 -17.42 -15.00
C GLY A 21 -7.21 -17.78 -16.35
N ASP A 22 -6.66 -16.77 -17.02
CA ASP A 22 -5.87 -16.89 -18.25
C ASP A 22 -4.38 -16.91 -17.91
N VAL A 23 -3.65 -17.93 -18.36
CA VAL A 23 -2.21 -18.07 -18.11
C VAL A 23 -1.44 -16.91 -18.75
N GLN A 24 -0.69 -16.17 -17.94
CA GLN A 24 0.25 -15.12 -18.36
C GLN A 24 1.72 -15.51 -18.17
N ASN A 25 1.99 -16.43 -17.25
CA ASN A 25 3.28 -17.10 -17.13
C ASN A 25 3.04 -18.57 -16.80
N LEU A 26 3.71 -19.46 -17.53
CA LEU A 26 3.78 -20.88 -17.22
C LEU A 26 5.18 -21.16 -16.67
N GLY A 27 5.25 -21.43 -15.37
CA GLY A 27 6.52 -21.71 -14.71
C GLY A 27 7.09 -23.07 -15.12
N PHE A 28 8.41 -23.18 -15.23
CA PHE A 28 9.05 -24.46 -15.56
C PHE A 28 8.65 -25.57 -14.55
N GLY A 29 8.15 -26.70 -15.06
CA GLY A 29 7.72 -27.84 -14.26
C GLY A 29 6.41 -27.65 -13.49
N GLN A 30 5.71 -26.53 -13.68
CA GLN A 30 4.39 -26.29 -13.11
C GLN A 30 3.28 -26.87 -14.02
N PRO A 31 2.07 -27.12 -13.47
CA PRO A 31 0.94 -27.59 -14.28
C PRO A 31 0.61 -26.62 -15.42
N ALA A 32 0.53 -27.15 -16.64
CA ALA A 32 0.29 -26.38 -17.86
C ALA A 32 -1.19 -26.30 -18.27
N ASP A 33 -2.05 -27.02 -17.57
CA ASP A 33 -3.48 -27.20 -17.86
C ASP A 33 -4.39 -26.47 -16.87
N ARG A 34 -3.82 -25.61 -16.00
CA ARG A 34 -4.54 -24.85 -14.95
C ARG A 34 -5.12 -25.71 -13.82
N SER A 35 -4.81 -27.01 -13.77
CA SER A 35 -5.31 -27.90 -12.70
C SER A 35 -4.93 -27.44 -11.29
N ASP A 36 -3.80 -26.74 -11.13
CA ASP A 36 -3.38 -26.13 -9.88
C ASP A 36 -4.30 -24.98 -9.44
N LEU A 37 -4.62 -24.05 -10.34
CA LEU A 37 -5.57 -22.97 -10.08
C LEU A 37 -6.94 -23.54 -9.77
N ASP A 38 -7.44 -24.46 -10.61
CA ASP A 38 -8.77 -25.03 -10.45
C ASP A 38 -8.89 -25.77 -9.10
N ALA A 39 -7.85 -26.49 -8.66
CA ALA A 39 -7.81 -27.14 -7.36
C ALA A 39 -7.78 -26.15 -6.19
N PHE A 40 -6.98 -25.09 -6.28
CA PHE A 40 -6.93 -24.03 -5.27
C PHE A 40 -8.30 -23.34 -5.14
N MET A 41 -8.90 -22.96 -6.28
CA MET A 41 -10.20 -22.31 -6.33
C MET A 41 -11.32 -23.20 -5.82
N ALA A 42 -11.36 -24.46 -6.22
CA ALA A 42 -12.37 -25.40 -5.75
C ALA A 42 -12.36 -25.54 -4.22
N THR A 43 -11.17 -25.54 -3.60
CA THR A 43 -11.01 -25.70 -2.15
C THR A 43 -11.68 -24.56 -1.36
N TYR A 44 -11.46 -23.30 -1.75
CA TYR A 44 -12.05 -22.16 -1.04
C TYR A 44 -13.46 -21.78 -1.54
N THR A 45 -13.84 -22.21 -2.75
CA THR A 45 -15.16 -21.91 -3.32
C THR A 45 -16.23 -22.85 -2.78
N TRP A 46 -15.92 -24.15 -2.72
CA TRP A 46 -16.87 -25.20 -2.31
C TRP A 46 -16.59 -25.76 -0.91
N GLY A 47 -15.47 -25.38 -0.30
CA GLY A 47 -15.13 -25.72 1.08
C GLY A 47 -15.23 -24.51 2.01
N ASN A 48 -14.78 -24.71 3.25
CA ASN A 48 -14.55 -23.65 4.23
C ASN A 48 -13.22 -23.92 4.94
N PRO A 49 -12.08 -23.69 4.26
CA PRO A 49 -10.78 -24.05 4.80
C PRO A 49 -10.49 -23.34 6.13
N GLY A 50 -9.96 -24.11 7.08
CA GLY A 50 -9.51 -23.62 8.38
C GLY A 50 -8.26 -22.74 8.29
N ASP A 51 -7.90 -22.11 9.40
CA ASP A 51 -6.83 -21.12 9.46
C ASP A 51 -5.47 -21.73 9.07
N ALA A 52 -5.21 -22.97 9.49
CA ALA A 52 -4.00 -23.70 9.15
C ALA A 52 -3.81 -23.89 7.64
N TRP A 53 -4.90 -24.10 6.90
CA TRP A 53 -4.85 -24.24 5.44
C TRP A 53 -4.48 -22.92 4.77
N TRP A 54 -5.07 -21.81 5.21
CA TRP A 54 -4.73 -20.48 4.69
C TRP A 54 -3.27 -20.13 4.99
N GLN A 55 -2.81 -20.40 6.20
CA GLN A 55 -1.42 -20.14 6.61
C GLN A 55 -0.40 -20.94 5.79
N SER A 56 -0.73 -22.18 5.40
CA SER A 56 0.15 -23.01 4.57
C SER A 56 0.05 -22.71 3.08
N THR A 57 -1.10 -22.24 2.60
CA THR A 57 -1.44 -22.22 1.16
C THR A 57 -1.48 -20.81 0.56
N PHE A 58 -1.62 -19.77 1.37
CA PHE A 58 -1.80 -18.40 0.91
C PHE A 58 -0.80 -17.44 1.57
N ASP A 59 -0.29 -16.49 0.80
CA ASP A 59 0.53 -15.39 1.32
C ASP A 59 -0.37 -14.37 2.04
N LEU A 60 -0.70 -14.69 3.30
CA LEU A 60 -1.52 -13.84 4.15
C LEU A 60 -0.90 -12.45 4.38
N ALA A 61 0.43 -12.36 4.53
CA ALA A 61 1.10 -11.08 4.76
C ALA A 61 1.05 -10.18 3.51
N GLY A 62 1.26 -10.75 2.32
CA GLY A 62 1.02 -10.06 1.05
C GLY A 62 -0.43 -9.64 0.90
N TYR A 63 -1.36 -10.53 1.24
CA TYR A 63 -2.80 -10.28 1.15
C TYR A 63 -3.28 -9.11 2.02
N TYR A 64 -2.83 -9.03 3.28
CA TYR A 64 -3.23 -7.92 4.16
C TYR A 64 -2.80 -6.56 3.62
N ARG A 65 -1.59 -6.49 3.04
CA ARG A 65 -1.08 -5.27 2.38
C ARG A 65 -1.85 -4.95 1.11
N PHE A 66 -2.14 -5.96 0.29
CA PHE A 66 -2.98 -5.81 -0.89
C PHE A 66 -4.36 -5.24 -0.54
N HIS A 67 -5.06 -5.85 0.43
CA HIS A 67 -6.41 -5.42 0.79
C HIS A 67 -6.40 -4.05 1.48
N ALA A 68 -5.37 -3.74 2.28
CA ALA A 68 -5.22 -2.41 2.88
C ALA A 68 -5.02 -1.31 1.83
N VAL A 69 -4.19 -1.55 0.80
CA VAL A 69 -4.02 -0.60 -0.32
C VAL A 69 -5.30 -0.53 -1.16
N LEU A 70 -5.95 -1.65 -1.43
CA LEU A 70 -7.23 -1.71 -2.14
C LEU A 70 -8.28 -0.80 -1.49
N GLN A 71 -8.39 -0.87 -0.16
CA GLN A 71 -9.25 0.03 0.62
C GLN A 71 -8.73 1.47 0.60
N ALA A 72 -7.42 1.70 0.66
CA ALA A 72 -6.85 3.04 0.62
C ALA A 72 -7.14 3.79 -0.69
N VAL A 73 -7.00 3.12 -1.84
CA VAL A 73 -7.16 3.75 -3.17
C VAL A 73 -8.55 3.55 -3.78
N HIS A 74 -9.45 2.84 -3.08
CA HIS A 74 -10.80 2.54 -3.57
C HIS A 74 -10.79 1.70 -4.88
N HIS A 75 -9.97 0.65 -4.92
CA HIS A 75 -9.89 -0.28 -6.06
C HIS A 75 -11.02 -1.31 -6.01
N TYR A 76 -12.25 -0.86 -6.27
CA TYR A 76 -13.47 -1.64 -6.04
C TYR A 76 -14.04 -2.34 -7.28
N ASP A 77 -13.55 -2.04 -8.48
CA ASP A 77 -13.91 -2.77 -9.70
C ASP A 77 -13.48 -4.26 -9.65
N VAL A 78 -12.70 -4.65 -8.63
CA VAL A 78 -12.43 -6.05 -8.28
C VAL A 78 -13.70 -6.86 -8.00
N ASN A 79 -14.79 -6.21 -7.59
CA ASN A 79 -16.08 -6.84 -7.33
C ASN A 79 -16.65 -7.54 -8.57
N GLU A 80 -16.25 -7.13 -9.77
CA GLU A 80 -16.64 -7.79 -11.03
C GLU A 80 -15.85 -9.09 -11.29
N GLY A 81 -14.99 -9.52 -10.36
CA GLY A 81 -14.23 -10.76 -10.49
C GLY A 81 -13.02 -10.65 -11.43
N LYS A 82 -12.48 -9.44 -11.59
CA LYS A 82 -11.37 -9.08 -12.49
C LYS A 82 -10.41 -8.10 -11.80
N ASN A 83 -9.41 -7.59 -12.52
CA ASN A 83 -8.48 -6.55 -12.03
C ASN A 83 -7.52 -7.03 -10.91
N TYR A 84 -7.18 -8.31 -10.97
CA TYR A 84 -6.11 -8.91 -10.18
C TYR A 84 -5.53 -10.14 -10.89
N PHE A 85 -4.32 -10.52 -10.48
CA PHE A 85 -3.69 -11.77 -10.82
C PHE A 85 -3.66 -12.71 -9.63
N TYR A 86 -3.68 -14.01 -9.92
CA TYR A 86 -3.19 -15.02 -8.99
C TYR A 86 -1.81 -15.49 -9.41
N PHE A 87 -0.89 -15.52 -8.46
CA PHE A 87 0.45 -16.07 -8.64
C PHE A 87 0.64 -17.26 -7.70
N ARG A 88 1.19 -18.34 -8.23
CA ARG A 88 1.60 -19.52 -7.46
C ARG A 88 3.13 -19.53 -7.38
N ASP A 89 3.66 -19.32 -6.18
CA ASP A 89 5.10 -19.42 -5.93
C ASP A 89 5.53 -20.90 -5.95
N PRO A 90 6.38 -21.33 -6.91
CA PRO A 90 6.84 -22.71 -7.02
C PRO A 90 7.77 -23.13 -5.86
N THR A 91 8.34 -22.17 -5.13
CA THR A 91 9.29 -22.43 -4.04
C THR A 91 8.56 -22.79 -2.75
N SER A 92 7.56 -21.97 -2.38
CA SER A 92 6.78 -22.17 -1.16
C SER A 92 5.47 -22.97 -1.39
N GLY A 93 5.00 -23.05 -2.63
CA GLY A 93 3.68 -23.58 -2.98
C GLY A 93 2.52 -22.65 -2.64
N LYS A 94 2.79 -21.45 -2.13
CA LYS A 94 1.76 -20.49 -1.73
C LYS A 94 1.19 -19.72 -2.92
N TRP A 95 -0.08 -19.37 -2.79
CA TRP A 95 -0.79 -18.47 -3.68
C TRP A 95 -0.76 -17.03 -3.16
N SER A 96 -0.75 -16.06 -4.07
CA SER A 96 -0.88 -14.64 -3.75
C SER A 96 -1.77 -13.94 -4.77
N ILE A 97 -2.46 -12.88 -4.33
CA ILE A 97 -3.23 -11.97 -5.18
C ILE A 97 -2.44 -10.70 -5.45
N TRP A 98 -2.35 -10.28 -6.71
CA TRP A 98 -1.66 -9.06 -7.12
C TRP A 98 -2.61 -8.11 -7.86
N PRO A 99 -2.47 -6.78 -7.69
CA PRO A 99 -3.37 -5.83 -8.34
C PRO A 99 -3.12 -5.76 -9.85
N TRP A 100 -4.18 -5.46 -10.60
CA TRP A 100 -4.15 -5.13 -12.01
C TRP A 100 -5.21 -4.06 -12.29
N ASP A 101 -5.08 -3.31 -13.38
CA ASP A 101 -6.09 -2.36 -13.87
C ASP A 101 -6.62 -1.41 -12.78
N THR A 102 -5.72 -0.57 -12.26
CA THR A 102 -5.99 0.28 -11.10
C THR A 102 -6.34 1.71 -11.50
N ASP A 103 -6.85 1.94 -12.71
CA ASP A 103 -7.25 3.25 -13.21
C ASP A 103 -8.58 3.72 -12.59
N LEU A 104 -9.50 2.80 -12.28
CA LEU A 104 -10.74 3.08 -11.56
C LEU A 104 -10.52 3.15 -10.03
N THR A 105 -9.60 4.02 -9.63
CA THR A 105 -9.24 4.31 -8.23
C THR A 105 -9.27 5.81 -7.98
N TRP A 106 -9.01 6.25 -6.75
CA TRP A 106 -8.93 7.68 -6.36
C TRP A 106 -10.21 8.50 -6.50
N ALA A 107 -11.37 7.83 -6.55
CA ALA A 107 -12.69 8.44 -6.59
C ALA A 107 -13.75 7.47 -6.06
N ASP A 108 -14.81 8.01 -5.46
CA ASP A 108 -15.93 7.23 -4.91
C ASP A 108 -17.05 6.98 -5.95
N THR A 109 -16.80 7.26 -7.23
CA THR A 109 -17.77 7.17 -8.32
C THR A 109 -17.97 5.76 -8.86
N PHE A 110 -17.10 4.81 -8.48
CA PHE A 110 -17.14 3.43 -8.94
C PHE A 110 -17.84 2.54 -7.91
N ALA A 111 -18.79 1.72 -8.38
CA ALA A 111 -19.55 0.85 -7.51
C ALA A 111 -18.69 -0.29 -6.93
N GLY A 112 -19.09 -0.80 -5.77
CA GLY A 112 -18.45 -1.92 -5.10
C GLY A 112 -18.05 -1.60 -3.66
N ASP A 113 -17.41 -2.56 -3.03
CA ASP A 113 -16.97 -2.49 -1.63
C ASP A 113 -15.62 -3.21 -1.42
N GLY A 114 -14.93 -3.52 -2.51
CA GLY A 114 -13.65 -4.22 -2.51
C GLY A 114 -13.78 -5.73 -2.25
N ASN A 115 -14.93 -6.34 -2.52
CA ASN A 115 -15.17 -7.76 -2.32
C ASN A 115 -14.54 -8.64 -3.40
N GLU A 116 -13.22 -8.69 -3.40
CA GLU A 116 -12.47 -9.72 -4.11
C GLU A 116 -12.66 -11.10 -3.44
N PRO A 117 -12.34 -12.23 -4.12
CA PRO A 117 -12.71 -13.58 -3.68
C PRO A 117 -12.22 -14.01 -2.29
N PHE A 118 -11.22 -13.36 -1.70
CA PHE A 118 -10.66 -13.73 -0.41
C PHE A 118 -11.25 -12.94 0.77
N ARG A 119 -11.78 -11.73 0.57
CA ARG A 119 -12.22 -10.83 1.67
C ARG A 119 -13.11 -11.54 2.67
N ASP A 120 -14.24 -12.05 2.21
CA ASP A 120 -15.24 -12.67 3.08
C ASP A 120 -14.84 -14.08 3.57
N ARG A 121 -13.69 -14.62 3.13
CA ARG A 121 -13.17 -15.94 3.50
C ARG A 121 -11.98 -15.85 4.46
N VAL A 122 -11.10 -14.90 4.20
CA VAL A 122 -9.88 -14.63 4.96
C VAL A 122 -10.17 -13.63 6.07
N LEU A 123 -10.77 -12.48 5.75
CA LEU A 123 -11.03 -11.42 6.74
C LEU A 123 -12.25 -11.71 7.62
N ALA A 124 -13.05 -12.74 7.32
CA ALA A 124 -14.03 -13.28 8.26
C ALA A 124 -13.40 -14.02 9.46
N LYS A 125 -12.10 -14.34 9.40
CA LYS A 125 -11.38 -15.04 10.48
C LYS A 125 -10.74 -14.03 11.44
N PRO A 126 -11.05 -14.07 12.76
CA PRO A 126 -10.61 -13.04 13.69
C PRO A 126 -9.10 -12.79 13.73
N LEU A 127 -8.29 -13.86 13.68
CA LEU A 127 -6.82 -13.76 13.66
C LEU A 127 -6.33 -12.95 12.45
N PHE A 128 -6.89 -13.24 11.28
CA PHE A 128 -6.48 -12.63 10.02
C PHE A 128 -7.01 -11.19 9.90
N TYR A 129 -8.23 -10.94 10.37
CA TYR A 129 -8.77 -9.59 10.43
C TYR A 129 -7.94 -8.66 11.31
N ARG A 130 -7.51 -9.13 12.49
CA ARG A 130 -6.59 -8.38 13.36
C ARG A 130 -5.30 -7.99 12.62
N ASP A 131 -4.67 -8.93 11.93
CA ASP A 131 -3.40 -8.70 11.22
C ASP A 131 -3.57 -7.79 9.98
N TYR A 132 -4.74 -7.86 9.34
CA TYR A 132 -5.15 -6.90 8.33
C TYR A 132 -5.27 -5.49 8.90
N LEU A 133 -5.95 -5.30 10.03
CA LEU A 133 -6.06 -3.99 10.68
C LEU A 133 -4.69 -3.44 11.08
N ASN A 134 -3.79 -4.28 11.57
CA ASN A 134 -2.40 -3.88 11.85
C ASN A 134 -1.69 -3.37 10.57
N SER A 135 -1.85 -4.08 9.45
CA SER A 135 -1.27 -3.68 8.16
C SER A 135 -1.87 -2.36 7.64
N LEU A 136 -3.18 -2.17 7.83
CA LEU A 136 -3.86 -0.95 7.43
C LEU A 136 -3.45 0.26 8.29
N ARG A 137 -3.30 0.09 9.61
CA ARG A 137 -2.74 1.13 10.49
C ARG A 137 -1.32 1.50 10.06
N GLU A 138 -0.48 0.51 9.75
CA GLU A 138 0.89 0.76 9.27
C GLU A 138 0.90 1.57 7.96
N ILE A 139 0.05 1.24 6.99
CA ILE A 139 -0.07 2.01 5.75
C ILE A 139 -0.58 3.43 6.01
N ARG A 140 -1.59 3.60 6.87
CA ARG A 140 -2.12 4.91 7.27
C ARG A 140 -1.05 5.78 7.92
N ASP A 141 -0.22 5.21 8.79
CA ASP A 141 0.83 5.92 9.51
C ASP A 141 2.03 6.28 8.62
N LEU A 142 2.41 5.41 7.68
CA LEU A 142 3.70 5.54 6.98
C LEU A 142 3.62 6.04 5.54
N LEU A 143 2.46 5.91 4.89
CA LEU A 143 2.31 6.29 3.48
C LEU A 143 1.04 7.10 3.22
N PHE A 144 -0.11 6.57 3.63
CA PHE A 144 -1.41 7.12 3.27
C PHE A 144 -1.84 8.28 4.18
N ASN A 145 -0.90 9.12 4.61
CA ASN A 145 -1.13 10.34 5.38
C ASN A 145 -0.78 11.58 4.55
N PRO A 146 -1.28 12.78 4.88
CA PRO A 146 -1.07 13.97 4.06
C PRO A 146 0.40 14.35 3.85
N GLU A 147 1.29 14.04 4.79
CA GLU A 147 2.70 14.38 4.65
C GLU A 147 3.37 13.53 3.57
N GLN A 148 3.19 12.20 3.61
CA GLN A 148 3.85 11.28 2.68
C GLN A 148 3.10 11.21 1.35
N LEU A 149 1.77 11.13 1.38
CA LEU A 149 0.97 10.93 0.18
C LEU A 149 0.96 12.16 -0.73
N ASN A 150 0.89 13.37 -0.17
CA ASN A 150 0.89 14.57 -1.01
C ASN A 150 2.22 14.73 -1.74
N LEU A 151 3.34 14.38 -1.10
CA LEU A 151 4.66 14.34 -1.73
C LEU A 151 4.71 13.31 -2.87
N LEU A 152 4.10 12.14 -2.69
CA LEU A 152 4.00 11.13 -3.75
C LEU A 152 3.17 11.61 -4.94
N VAL A 153 2.00 12.19 -4.67
CA VAL A 153 1.15 12.74 -5.74
C VAL A 153 1.88 13.84 -6.50
N ASP A 154 2.58 14.74 -5.80
CA ASP A 154 3.37 15.81 -6.43
C ASP A 154 4.52 15.27 -7.28
N GLU A 155 5.27 14.29 -6.78
CA GLU A 155 6.37 13.65 -7.52
C GLU A 155 5.88 13.00 -8.82
N VAL A 156 4.81 12.21 -8.73
CA VAL A 156 4.25 11.53 -9.90
C VAL A 156 3.69 12.55 -10.90
N ALA A 157 2.97 13.56 -10.42
CA ALA A 157 2.45 14.63 -11.27
C ALA A 157 3.56 15.42 -11.99
N ALA A 158 4.67 15.69 -11.30
CA ALA A 158 5.82 16.39 -11.88
C ALA A 158 6.45 15.65 -13.06
N THR A 159 6.29 14.33 -13.15
CA THR A 159 6.81 13.52 -14.28
C THR A 159 6.22 13.96 -15.62
N ILE A 160 4.98 14.42 -15.64
CA ILE A 160 4.27 14.86 -16.86
C ILE A 160 3.96 16.37 -16.88
N ASN A 161 4.16 17.06 -15.77
CA ASN A 161 3.85 18.47 -15.58
C ASN A 161 5.06 19.29 -15.11
N THR A 162 6.23 19.08 -15.71
CA THR A 162 7.42 19.92 -15.49
C THR A 162 7.86 20.54 -16.82
N PRO A 163 7.49 21.81 -17.10
CA PRO A 163 7.95 22.48 -18.29
C PRO A 163 9.39 22.99 -18.11
N VAL A 164 10.28 22.67 -19.06
CA VAL A 164 11.63 23.25 -19.09
C VAL A 164 11.58 24.66 -19.69
N ASP A 165 10.75 24.90 -20.72
CA ASP A 165 10.69 26.16 -21.48
C ASP A 165 9.26 26.61 -21.88
N GLY A 166 8.20 26.11 -21.25
CA GLY A 166 6.82 26.52 -21.60
C GLY A 166 5.75 25.48 -21.32
N LEU A 167 5.30 24.77 -22.36
CA LEU A 167 4.25 23.75 -22.29
C LEU A 167 4.81 22.40 -21.79
N ALA A 168 4.02 21.67 -21.00
CA ALA A 168 4.33 20.33 -20.50
C ALA A 168 3.55 19.24 -21.28
N MET A 169 3.81 17.96 -20.96
CA MET A 169 3.09 16.84 -21.60
C MET A 169 1.57 16.94 -21.39
N VAL A 170 1.15 17.42 -20.21
CA VAL A 170 -0.28 17.66 -19.92
C VAL A 170 -0.90 18.71 -20.84
N ASP A 171 -0.16 19.74 -21.27
CA ASP A 171 -0.72 20.74 -22.18
C ASP A 171 -0.90 20.17 -23.59
N ALA A 172 0.03 19.34 -24.04
CA ALA A 172 -0.09 18.62 -25.30
C ALA A 172 -1.27 17.63 -25.28
N ASP A 173 -1.44 16.91 -24.17
CA ASP A 173 -2.57 15.99 -23.96
C ASP A 173 -3.91 16.73 -24.03
N ARG A 174 -4.01 17.87 -23.33
CA ARG A 174 -5.20 18.74 -23.37
C ARG A 174 -5.49 19.29 -24.76
N ALA A 175 -4.48 19.80 -25.45
CA ALA A 175 -4.64 20.32 -26.80
C ALA A 175 -5.10 19.21 -27.78
N MET A 176 -4.61 18.00 -27.58
CA MET A 176 -4.99 16.83 -28.38
C MET A 176 -6.41 16.36 -28.07
N TRP A 177 -6.82 16.31 -26.80
CA TRP A 177 -7.99 15.54 -26.38
C TRP A 177 -9.17 16.36 -25.83
N ASP A 178 -8.97 17.50 -25.17
CA ASP A 178 -10.05 18.20 -24.44
C ASP A 178 -11.27 18.43 -25.34
N TYR A 179 -11.05 18.78 -26.60
CA TYR A 179 -12.11 19.05 -27.58
C TYR A 179 -11.94 18.31 -28.91
N ASN A 180 -11.22 17.18 -28.93
CA ASN A 180 -10.99 16.44 -30.17
C ASN A 180 -12.32 15.97 -30.80
N PRO A 181 -12.60 16.27 -32.08
CA PRO A 181 -13.82 15.83 -32.75
C PRO A 181 -13.97 14.30 -32.81
N ILE A 182 -12.89 13.53 -32.68
CA ILE A 182 -12.97 12.07 -32.62
C ILE A 182 -13.81 11.60 -31.44
N LEU A 183 -13.79 12.34 -30.32
CA LEU A 183 -14.50 11.98 -29.07
C LEU A 183 -16.02 12.08 -29.19
N THR A 184 -16.53 12.79 -30.21
CA THR A 184 -17.95 12.90 -30.54
C THR A 184 -18.29 12.22 -31.86
N SER A 185 -17.38 11.38 -32.37
CA SER A 185 -17.56 10.69 -33.65
C SER A 185 -18.13 9.29 -33.45
N ARG A 186 -18.67 8.70 -34.52
CA ARG A 186 -19.17 7.31 -34.55
C ARG A 186 -18.10 6.23 -34.29
N TYR A 187 -16.82 6.59 -34.20
CA TYR A 187 -15.71 5.64 -34.06
C TYR A 187 -15.37 5.30 -32.61
N VAL A 188 -15.98 6.01 -31.66
CA VAL A 188 -15.74 5.84 -30.22
C VAL A 188 -17.06 5.60 -29.48
N SER A 189 -16.99 4.97 -28.32
CA SER A 189 -18.17 4.79 -27.45
C SER A 189 -18.41 6.07 -26.66
N GLU A 190 -19.58 6.69 -26.84
CA GLU A 190 -19.98 7.93 -26.14
C GLU A 190 -19.99 7.77 -24.61
N GLU A 191 -20.22 6.56 -24.10
CA GLU A 191 -20.20 6.27 -22.66
C GLU A 191 -18.78 6.33 -22.06
N ARG A 192 -17.75 6.15 -22.90
CA ARG A 192 -16.33 6.17 -22.52
C ARG A 192 -15.62 7.45 -22.92
N THR A 193 -16.32 8.39 -23.58
CA THR A 193 -15.78 9.70 -23.94
C THR A 193 -16.52 10.83 -23.23
N ARG A 194 -15.81 11.93 -23.01
CA ARG A 194 -16.26 13.04 -22.15
C ARG A 194 -15.75 14.36 -22.74
N TRP A 195 -16.22 14.71 -23.95
CA TRP A 195 -15.81 15.91 -24.70
C TRP A 195 -15.95 17.19 -23.86
N GLY A 196 -14.83 17.89 -23.62
CA GLY A 196 -14.76 19.11 -22.82
C GLY A 196 -14.99 18.92 -21.32
N LYS A 197 -14.92 17.68 -20.81
CA LYS A 197 -15.28 17.37 -19.41
C LYS A 197 -14.13 16.86 -18.55
N PHE A 198 -12.95 16.59 -19.10
CA PHE A 198 -11.83 16.03 -18.34
C PHE A 198 -11.52 16.82 -17.07
N TYR A 199 -11.53 18.16 -17.12
CA TYR A 199 -11.26 19.04 -15.97
C TYR A 199 -12.50 19.75 -15.43
N ALA A 200 -13.70 19.31 -15.81
CA ALA A 200 -14.92 20.08 -15.53
C ALA A 200 -15.37 20.06 -14.06
N ASP A 201 -14.86 19.14 -13.26
CA ASP A 201 -15.28 18.99 -11.86
C ASP A 201 -14.30 19.65 -10.87
N VAL A 202 -13.15 20.14 -11.35
CA VAL A 202 -12.17 20.85 -10.52
C VAL A 202 -12.28 22.38 -10.69
N PRO A 203 -12.15 23.18 -9.62
CA PRO A 203 -12.38 24.64 -9.68
C PRO A 203 -11.51 25.38 -10.71
N THR A 204 -10.23 25.04 -10.81
CA THR A 204 -9.25 25.70 -11.69
C THR A 204 -9.36 25.25 -13.15
N ARG A 205 -10.14 24.20 -13.45
CA ARG A 205 -10.32 23.63 -14.80
C ARG A 205 -9.00 23.23 -15.48
N ASP A 206 -8.04 22.78 -14.68
CA ASP A 206 -6.71 22.39 -15.13
C ASP A 206 -6.12 21.21 -14.36
N PHE A 207 -4.94 20.77 -14.80
CA PHE A 207 -4.23 19.65 -14.22
C PHE A 207 -3.80 19.91 -12.76
N ALA A 208 -3.41 21.14 -12.43
CA ALA A 208 -3.10 21.51 -11.05
C ALA A 208 -4.34 21.33 -10.13
N GLY A 209 -5.53 21.65 -10.63
CA GLY A 209 -6.80 21.39 -9.96
C GLY A 209 -7.05 19.90 -9.70
N MET A 210 -6.73 19.04 -10.67
CA MET A 210 -6.85 17.59 -10.52
C MET A 210 -5.89 17.02 -9.48
N VAL A 211 -4.65 17.49 -9.46
CA VAL A 211 -3.66 17.13 -8.43
C VAL A 211 -4.20 17.48 -7.03
N GLN A 212 -4.77 18.68 -6.86
CA GLN A 212 -5.35 19.09 -5.58
C GLN A 212 -6.63 18.31 -5.23
N TYR A 213 -7.44 17.97 -6.23
CA TYR A 213 -8.62 17.13 -6.04
C TYR A 213 -8.23 15.74 -5.51
N MET A 214 -7.24 15.09 -6.11
CA MET A 214 -6.74 13.78 -5.70
C MET A 214 -6.23 13.78 -4.25
N LYS A 215 -5.47 14.81 -3.85
CA LYS A 215 -5.00 14.98 -2.46
C LYS A 215 -6.16 15.19 -1.48
N SER A 216 -7.13 16.00 -1.86
CA SER A 216 -8.32 16.28 -1.03
C SER A 216 -9.18 15.04 -0.86
N TRP A 217 -9.42 14.30 -1.94
CA TRP A 217 -10.11 13.02 -1.90
C TRP A 217 -9.37 12.02 -0.99
N ALA A 218 -8.05 11.90 -1.13
CA ALA A 218 -7.27 10.97 -0.31
C ALA A 218 -7.30 11.31 1.18
N ALA A 219 -7.31 12.61 1.54
CA ALA A 219 -7.51 13.05 2.92
C ALA A 219 -8.90 12.66 3.46
N GLY A 220 -9.96 12.82 2.64
CA GLY A 220 -11.30 12.35 2.99
C GLY A 220 -11.37 10.83 3.15
N ARG A 221 -10.71 10.09 2.24
CA ARG A 221 -10.64 8.63 2.28
C ARG A 221 -9.88 8.12 3.51
N ALA A 222 -8.79 8.78 3.89
CA ALA A 222 -8.07 8.51 5.12
C ALA A 222 -8.97 8.65 6.36
N ALA A 223 -9.75 9.73 6.45
CA ALA A 223 -10.70 9.93 7.54
C ALA A 223 -11.82 8.87 7.54
N TRP A 224 -12.30 8.46 6.37
CA TRP A 224 -13.29 7.38 6.22
C TRP A 224 -12.73 6.04 6.71
N ILE A 225 -11.48 5.69 6.37
CA ILE A 225 -10.80 4.48 6.86
C ILE A 225 -10.71 4.49 8.38
N ASP A 226 -10.28 5.61 8.95
CA ASP A 226 -10.13 5.78 10.41
C ASP A 226 -11.48 5.67 11.14
N GLY A 227 -12.55 6.17 10.51
CA GLY A 227 -13.89 6.21 11.07
C GLY A 227 -14.70 4.93 10.91
N LEU A 228 -14.49 4.15 9.84
CA LEU A 228 -15.33 2.99 9.51
C LEU A 228 -14.62 1.64 9.54
N ILE A 229 -13.33 1.57 9.17
CA ILE A 229 -12.59 0.29 9.15
C ILE A 229 -11.76 0.13 10.41
N LEU A 230 -10.92 1.13 10.71
CA LEU A 230 -10.05 1.13 11.88
C LEU A 230 -10.85 1.54 13.12
N THR A 231 -11.90 0.79 13.46
CA THR A 231 -12.79 1.05 14.60
C THR A 231 -12.48 0.20 15.82
N ASP A 232 -11.63 -0.84 15.66
CA ASP A 232 -11.05 -1.55 16.79
C ASP A 232 -10.23 -0.57 17.65
N ARG A 233 -10.54 -0.53 18.96
CA ARG A 233 -9.92 0.33 19.97
C ARG A 233 -9.23 -0.48 21.06
N ALA A 234 -9.09 -1.80 20.88
CA ALA A 234 -8.44 -2.69 21.82
C ALA A 234 -6.92 -2.81 21.59
N MET A 235 -6.33 -1.99 20.71
CA MET A 235 -4.89 -1.95 20.49
C MET A 235 -4.19 -1.03 21.52
N PRO A 236 -2.88 -1.22 21.73
CA PRO A 236 -2.07 -0.30 22.54
C PRO A 236 -2.20 1.15 22.10
N ASN A 237 -2.09 2.06 23.06
CA ASN A 237 -2.00 3.49 22.76
C ASN A 237 -0.69 3.79 22.02
N THR A 238 -0.76 4.68 21.02
CA THR A 238 0.41 5.08 20.23
C THR A 238 1.52 5.62 21.17
N PRO A 239 2.72 5.00 21.16
CA PRO A 239 3.81 5.46 22.00
C PRO A 239 4.36 6.80 21.49
N THR A 240 4.86 7.63 22.41
CA THR A 240 5.68 8.80 22.04
C THR A 240 7.15 8.42 22.04
N LEU A 241 7.97 9.17 21.29
CA LEU A 241 9.40 8.93 21.19
C LEU A 241 10.18 10.22 21.44
N GLN A 242 11.18 10.14 22.32
CA GLN A 242 12.08 11.24 22.62
C GLN A 242 13.52 10.87 22.24
N TYR A 243 14.24 11.77 21.58
CA TYR A 243 15.68 11.64 21.39
C TYR A 243 16.42 11.96 22.69
N SER A 244 17.32 11.07 23.11
CA SER A 244 18.10 11.17 24.34
C SER A 244 19.62 11.01 24.11
N GLY A 245 20.05 10.96 22.85
CA GLY A 245 21.47 10.92 22.47
C GLY A 245 22.16 12.28 22.54
N PRO A 246 23.46 12.33 22.19
CA PRO A 246 24.25 13.57 22.20
C PRO A 246 23.72 14.64 21.23
N ALA A 247 24.00 15.91 21.54
CA ALA A 247 23.69 17.03 20.65
C ALA A 247 24.39 16.88 19.28
N GLY A 248 23.75 17.37 18.23
CA GLY A 248 24.26 17.26 16.86
C GLY A 248 23.97 15.91 16.18
N TYR A 249 23.24 15.01 16.84
CA TYR A 249 22.78 13.73 16.27
C TYR A 249 23.90 12.91 15.61
N PRO A 250 25.02 12.63 16.31
CA PRO A 250 26.06 11.76 15.78
C PRO A 250 25.46 10.40 15.38
N ALA A 251 25.64 10.02 14.11
CA ALA A 251 24.96 8.89 13.49
C ALA A 251 25.29 7.52 14.14
N ASP A 252 26.37 7.46 14.92
CA ASP A 252 26.83 6.28 15.64
C ASP A 252 26.40 6.25 17.13
N GLN A 253 25.70 7.28 17.61
CA GLN A 253 25.25 7.42 19.00
C GLN A 253 23.80 7.92 19.09
N LEU A 254 22.95 7.48 18.16
CA LEU A 254 21.53 7.81 18.16
C LEU A 254 20.80 6.99 19.23
N VAL A 255 20.36 7.65 20.30
CA VAL A 255 19.65 7.02 21.42
C VAL A 255 18.25 7.64 21.55
N PHE A 256 17.25 6.78 21.76
CA PHE A 256 15.86 7.17 21.89
C PHE A 256 15.22 6.53 23.12
N ALA A 257 14.28 7.25 23.73
CA ALA A 257 13.44 6.77 24.83
C ALA A 257 11.97 6.75 24.38
N PRO A 258 11.30 5.59 24.38
CA PRO A 258 9.86 5.53 24.16
C PRO A 258 9.10 5.90 25.44
N SER A 259 7.84 6.29 25.32
CA SER A 259 6.92 6.33 26.47
C SER A 259 6.80 4.95 27.13
N ALA A 260 6.26 4.91 28.35
CA ALA A 260 5.83 3.64 28.93
C ALA A 260 4.76 2.97 28.03
N TYR A 261 4.73 1.63 28.04
CA TYR A 261 3.64 0.88 27.42
C TYR A 261 2.30 1.24 28.07
N SER A 262 1.28 1.43 27.24
CA SER A 262 -0.06 1.79 27.68
C SER A 262 -1.07 1.12 26.75
N ASP A 263 -2.00 0.37 27.33
CA ASP A 263 -2.98 -0.43 26.61
C ASP A 263 -4.31 -0.36 27.36
N PRO A 264 -5.48 -0.28 26.69
CA PRO A 264 -6.78 -0.23 27.36
C PRO A 264 -7.05 -1.42 28.29
N GLN A 265 -6.44 -2.58 28.02
CA GLN A 265 -6.53 -3.80 28.82
C GLN A 265 -5.56 -3.80 30.01
N GLY A 266 -4.67 -2.82 30.09
CA GLY A 266 -3.71 -2.63 31.17
C GLY A 266 -2.26 -3.00 30.78
N PRO A 267 -1.27 -2.55 31.56
CA PRO A 267 0.14 -2.67 31.18
C PRO A 267 0.69 -4.11 31.16
N ALA A 268 -0.07 -5.08 31.70
CA ALA A 268 0.34 -6.48 31.76
C ALA A 268 0.22 -7.22 30.41
N THR A 269 -0.47 -6.64 29.43
CA THR A 269 -0.63 -7.21 28.09
C THR A 269 0.57 -6.96 27.19
N PHE A 270 1.61 -6.26 27.65
CA PHE A 270 2.80 -6.00 26.83
C PHE A 270 3.40 -7.32 26.30
N ALA A 271 3.47 -7.44 24.97
CA ALA A 271 4.07 -8.59 24.31
C ALA A 271 5.38 -8.24 23.62
N ALA A 272 5.45 -7.09 22.95
CA ALA A 272 6.66 -6.68 22.25
C ALA A 272 6.79 -5.18 22.03
N ILE A 273 8.01 -4.72 21.81
CA ILE A 273 8.34 -3.41 21.24
C ILE A 273 9.15 -3.62 19.96
N GLN A 274 8.90 -2.82 18.93
CA GLN A 274 9.63 -2.89 17.67
C GLN A 274 10.00 -1.49 17.18
N TRP A 275 11.23 -1.37 16.71
CA TRP A 275 11.84 -0.15 16.23
C TRP A 275 11.96 -0.18 14.72
N ARG A 276 11.77 0.98 14.11
CA ARG A 276 11.92 1.19 12.66
C ARG A 276 12.72 2.45 12.42
N ALA A 277 13.58 2.41 11.42
CA ALA A 277 14.22 3.60 10.88
C ALA A 277 14.12 3.64 9.36
N ALA A 278 13.96 4.84 8.82
CA ALA A 278 13.89 5.10 7.39
C ALA A 278 14.76 6.30 7.03
N ASN A 279 15.61 6.15 6.01
CA ASN A 279 16.33 7.27 5.43
C ASN A 279 15.40 7.95 4.43
N VAL A 280 14.96 9.14 4.77
CA VAL A 280 14.01 9.91 3.95
C VAL A 280 14.73 11.00 3.17
N ALA A 281 14.21 11.32 1.99
CA ALA A 281 14.76 12.36 1.15
C ALA A 281 13.67 12.94 0.24
N TRP A 282 13.49 14.25 0.28
CA TRP A 282 12.66 15.02 -0.64
C TRP A 282 13.09 16.50 -0.57
N PRO A 283 12.64 17.38 -1.49
CA PRO A 283 13.06 18.78 -1.49
C PRO A 283 12.94 19.46 -0.12
N GLY A 284 14.02 20.12 0.30
CA GLY A 284 14.12 20.81 1.59
C GLY A 284 14.72 19.97 2.72
N LEU A 285 14.90 18.65 2.55
CA LEU A 285 15.56 17.81 3.54
C LEU A 285 17.08 17.70 3.33
N PRO A 286 17.89 17.68 4.41
CA PRO A 286 19.27 17.23 4.36
C PRO A 286 19.42 15.87 3.68
N GLY A 287 20.37 15.77 2.76
CA GLY A 287 20.68 14.55 2.00
C GLY A 287 19.82 14.32 0.76
N TYR A 288 18.88 15.21 0.45
CA TYR A 288 18.18 15.18 -0.84
C TYR A 288 19.06 15.73 -1.97
N VAL A 289 19.03 15.07 -3.13
CA VAL A 289 19.75 15.48 -4.34
C VAL A 289 18.71 15.76 -5.42
N ALA A 290 18.73 16.98 -5.97
CA ALA A 290 17.78 17.36 -7.03
C ALA A 290 17.88 16.42 -8.24
N GLY A 291 16.73 15.99 -8.75
CA GLY A 291 16.63 15.06 -9.87
C GLY A 291 16.71 13.58 -9.48
N GLN A 292 16.91 13.25 -8.19
CA GLN A 292 16.72 11.90 -7.68
C GLN A 292 15.27 11.72 -7.19
N PRO A 293 14.71 10.50 -7.27
CA PRO A 293 13.43 10.20 -6.64
C PRO A 293 13.45 10.47 -5.14
N ASN A 294 12.30 10.83 -4.61
CA ASN A 294 12.06 10.91 -3.19
C ASN A 294 12.23 9.53 -2.54
N ARG A 295 12.58 9.53 -1.25
CA ARG A 295 12.57 8.34 -0.39
C ARG A 295 11.55 8.54 0.71
N TYR A 296 10.59 7.64 0.77
CA TYR A 296 9.42 7.72 1.63
C TYR A 296 9.64 6.97 2.93
N GLU A 297 8.90 7.34 3.98
CA GLU A 297 9.01 6.69 5.29
C GLU A 297 8.62 5.20 5.23
N MET A 298 7.71 4.83 4.32
CA MET A 298 7.30 3.45 4.06
C MET A 298 8.43 2.54 3.55
N GLU A 299 9.50 3.11 3.00
CA GLU A 299 10.72 2.40 2.61
C GLU A 299 11.66 2.30 3.82
N SER A 300 11.42 1.32 4.69
CA SER A 300 12.26 1.14 5.87
C SER A 300 13.69 0.77 5.45
N ALA A 301 14.66 1.51 6.00
CA ALA A 301 16.07 1.13 5.89
C ALA A 301 16.41 0.01 6.88
N TRP A 302 15.68 -0.08 8.00
CA TRP A 302 15.89 -1.07 9.04
C TRP A 302 14.67 -1.19 9.97
N THR A 303 14.36 -2.42 10.36
CA THR A 303 13.37 -2.76 11.38
C THR A 303 13.99 -3.75 12.36
N SER A 304 13.82 -3.53 13.66
CA SER A 304 14.28 -4.49 14.67
C SER A 304 13.45 -5.78 14.66
N PRO A 305 13.96 -6.88 15.22
CA PRO A 305 13.10 -7.96 15.69
C PRO A 305 12.03 -7.44 16.68
N GLU A 306 10.99 -8.22 16.91
CA GLU A 306 10.09 -8.01 18.06
C GLU A 306 10.89 -8.25 19.34
N LEU A 307 11.04 -7.22 20.18
CA LEU A 307 11.73 -7.31 21.46
C LEU A 307 10.68 -7.54 22.56
N THR A 308 10.72 -8.71 23.21
CA THR A 308 9.73 -9.11 24.21
C THR A 308 10.00 -8.54 25.61
N GLN A 309 11.08 -7.77 25.76
CA GLN A 309 11.40 -7.03 26.98
C GLN A 309 11.29 -5.54 26.71
N PHE A 310 10.49 -4.83 27.52
CA PHE A 310 10.40 -3.39 27.42
C PHE A 310 11.72 -2.75 27.85
N THR A 311 12.23 -1.83 27.03
CA THR A 311 13.40 -1.02 27.32
C THR A 311 13.02 0.46 27.24
N SER A 312 13.28 1.21 28.31
CA SER A 312 13.04 2.67 28.35
C SER A 312 14.07 3.49 27.56
N SER A 313 15.07 2.84 26.98
CA SER A 313 16.08 3.44 26.13
C SER A 313 16.52 2.44 25.07
N PHE A 314 16.77 2.92 23.86
CA PHE A 314 17.24 2.12 22.74
C PHE A 314 18.29 2.88 21.94
N THR A 315 19.43 2.24 21.69
CA THR A 315 20.47 2.77 20.80
C THR A 315 20.26 2.18 19.42
N LEU A 316 20.06 3.03 18.43
CA LEU A 316 19.88 2.59 17.05
C LEU A 316 21.19 1.99 16.52
N PRO A 317 21.15 0.88 15.75
CA PRO A 317 22.36 0.32 15.16
C PRO A 317 23.07 1.31 14.24
N GLN A 318 24.40 1.26 14.26
CA GLN A 318 25.24 2.10 13.39
C GLN A 318 24.98 1.79 11.91
N GLY A 319 25.06 2.82 11.06
CA GLY A 319 24.87 2.70 9.62
C GLY A 319 23.41 2.67 9.15
N VAL A 320 22.45 2.61 10.08
CA VAL A 320 21.02 2.68 9.76
C VAL A 320 20.63 4.09 9.31
N CYS A 321 21.02 5.11 10.08
CA CYS A 321 20.89 6.51 9.70
C CYS A 321 22.25 7.04 9.23
N LEU A 322 22.27 7.73 8.08
CA LEU A 322 23.52 8.21 7.48
C LEU A 322 23.83 9.66 7.86
N PRO A 323 25.11 10.01 8.13
CA PRO A 323 25.52 11.39 8.32
C PRO A 323 25.10 12.29 7.17
N GLY A 324 24.56 13.47 7.48
CA GLY A 324 24.12 14.46 6.48
C GLY A 324 22.79 14.12 5.78
N ALA A 325 22.18 12.97 6.08
CA ALA A 325 20.85 12.61 5.61
C ALA A 325 19.80 12.79 6.70
N THR A 326 18.54 12.92 6.28
CA THR A 326 17.40 12.89 7.20
C THR A 326 16.97 11.46 7.47
N CYS A 327 16.84 11.11 8.75
CA CYS A 327 16.41 9.79 9.20
C CYS A 327 15.19 9.93 10.10
N ARG A 328 14.15 9.12 9.84
CA ARG A 328 12.97 9.01 10.70
C ARG A 328 13.04 7.74 11.50
N VAL A 329 12.81 7.86 12.81
CA VAL A 329 12.76 6.72 13.72
C VAL A 329 11.36 6.62 14.31
N ARG A 330 10.79 5.42 14.26
CA ARG A 330 9.49 5.07 14.81
C ARG A 330 9.62 3.91 15.77
N VAL A 331 8.67 3.83 16.69
CA VAL A 331 8.50 2.71 17.59
C VAL A 331 7.03 2.32 17.62
N ARG A 332 6.75 1.03 17.68
CA ARG A 332 5.41 0.49 17.95
C ARG A 332 5.50 -0.56 19.05
N MET A 333 4.39 -0.78 19.75
CA MET A 333 4.29 -1.76 20.84
C MET A 333 3.12 -2.68 20.57
N LYS A 334 3.28 -3.94 20.94
CA LYS A 334 2.33 -5.02 20.68
C LYS A 334 1.75 -5.52 21.98
N ASP A 335 0.46 -5.81 21.98
CA ASP A 335 -0.19 -6.53 23.07
C ASP A 335 -0.12 -8.07 22.90
N ASP A 336 -0.50 -8.80 23.93
CA ASP A 336 -0.56 -10.27 23.95
C ASP A 336 -1.65 -10.86 23.04
N SER A 337 -2.56 -10.00 22.57
CA SER A 337 -3.56 -10.32 21.57
C SER A 337 -3.03 -10.20 20.14
N GLY A 338 -1.84 -9.65 19.93
CA GLY A 338 -1.17 -9.45 18.65
C GLY A 338 -1.53 -8.17 17.91
N ARG A 339 -2.17 -7.20 18.55
CA ARG A 339 -2.45 -5.86 18.02
C ARG A 339 -1.22 -4.97 18.19
N TRP A 340 -1.03 -4.07 17.23
CA TRP A 340 0.01 -3.05 17.22
C TRP A 340 -0.57 -1.64 17.32
#